data_AF-A0A3Q9JL15-F1
#
_entry.id   AF-A0A3Q9JL15-F1
#
_cell.length_a   1.000
_cell.length_b   1.000
_cell.length_c   1.000
_cell.angle_alpha   90.00
_cell.angle_beta   90.00
_cell.angle_gamma   90.00
#
_symmetry.space_group_name_H-M   'P 1'
#
loop_
_entity.id
_entity.type
_entity.pdbx_description
1 polymer ?
#
loop_
_entity_poly.entity_id
_entity_poly.type
_entity_poly.pdbx_seq_one_letter_code
_entity_poly.pdbx_strand_id
1 'polypeptide(L)'
;MGLRYFLAYVTTLCCLSISCYGELLPEVKEKLLVKLPDNLSQNAFVGLLAIESPVDRNPMEIGKQFIIKRVNAQHLAMEKRDINILKSTEKLFSGFSEERILGFDDYQSYFFPCKSFIEKNCISNIMAEKIKTKAFIRHNLLLVRYKVYLKLPIYESVDDDTVGLIGSNYIRLLHLHLKDITYTIADNRVDEGLENLQLELDFAKKALTQNKNITLGDYVIFSQGLRKIYYLISELLDIPLLASQLDNPKLVKLLESFTELEQQSLVRAFDGYRDQELRMLYLYPERWKDNVLNKVTIFEGLSIIAKQDSAFDTDETMNLFYNEMNTFSEESKQLLINASTNDQQVLSPVFKDTTLSLKALSDVYGMENIGGRYYVQAKMNQMHDWRLSQYDLVGYLSLVQLKLKIKQAHINKEEVSNFLKQLNSKASHPYSKQPAVWDEKTQTLSYKWLDQYFSKDNPTMRVYLRF
;
A
#
# COMPACT_ATOMS: atom_id res chain seq x y z
N MET A 1 -39.63 -11.63 -12.43
CA MET A 1 -38.68 -10.60 -12.93
C MET A 1 -37.21 -11.03 -12.88
N GLY A 2 -36.81 -12.16 -12.27
CA GLY A 2 -35.41 -12.58 -12.14
C GLY A 2 -34.81 -13.38 -13.31
N LEU A 3 -35.61 -13.91 -14.23
CA LEU A 3 -35.11 -14.76 -15.31
C LEU A 3 -34.59 -13.98 -16.54
N ARG A 4 -35.11 -12.76 -16.78
CA ARG A 4 -34.68 -11.90 -17.90
C ARG A 4 -33.33 -11.21 -17.66
N TYR A 5 -32.95 -10.96 -16.40
CA TYR A 5 -31.64 -10.40 -16.07
C TYR A 5 -30.52 -11.44 -16.16
N PHE A 6 -30.78 -12.70 -15.79
CA PHE A 6 -29.80 -13.78 -15.92
C PHE A 6 -29.52 -14.12 -17.39
N LEU A 7 -30.57 -14.14 -18.22
CA LEU A 7 -30.42 -14.33 -19.67
C LEU A 7 -29.72 -13.16 -20.37
N ALA A 8 -29.90 -11.92 -19.92
CA ALA A 8 -29.15 -10.76 -20.43
C ALA A 8 -27.65 -10.81 -20.05
N TYR A 9 -27.33 -11.28 -18.84
CA TYR A 9 -25.93 -11.47 -18.42
C TYR A 9 -25.24 -12.58 -19.23
N VAL A 10 -25.94 -13.71 -19.44
CA VAL A 10 -25.42 -14.85 -20.22
C VAL A 10 -25.35 -14.55 -21.73
N THR A 11 -26.27 -13.75 -22.29
CA THR A 11 -26.22 -13.37 -23.71
C THR A 11 -25.19 -12.28 -24.03
N THR A 12 -24.84 -11.41 -23.07
CA THR A 12 -23.72 -10.47 -23.24
C THR A 12 -22.38 -11.22 -23.19
N LEU A 13 -22.29 -12.31 -22.42
CA LEU A 13 -21.12 -13.21 -22.38
C LEU A 13 -20.99 -14.11 -23.61
N CYS A 14 -22.09 -14.49 -24.28
CA CYS A 14 -22.05 -15.33 -25.48
C CYS A 14 -21.71 -14.59 -26.78
N CYS A 15 -21.69 -13.25 -26.81
CA CYS A 15 -21.22 -12.52 -28.00
C CYS A 15 -19.69 -12.33 -28.05
N LEU A 16 -18.96 -12.81 -27.04
CA LEU A 16 -17.48 -12.83 -27.02
C LEU A 16 -16.87 -14.15 -27.51
N SER A 17 -17.68 -15.14 -27.90
CA SER A 17 -17.22 -16.49 -28.26
C SER A 17 -17.25 -16.79 -29.76
N ILE A 18 -17.09 -15.78 -30.63
CA ILE A 18 -16.73 -15.99 -32.03
C ILE A 18 -15.23 -15.75 -32.19
N SER A 19 -14.54 -16.85 -32.50
CA SER A 19 -13.11 -16.99 -32.68
C SER A 19 -12.48 -15.90 -33.56
N CYS A 20 -11.63 -15.09 -32.92
CA CYS A 20 -10.32 -14.78 -33.46
C CYS A 20 -9.34 -15.25 -32.38
N TYR A 21 -8.27 -15.97 -32.74
CA TYR A 21 -7.13 -16.13 -31.84
C TYR A 21 -6.78 -14.73 -31.31
N GLY A 22 -7.02 -14.51 -30.02
CA GLY A 22 -7.48 -13.21 -29.55
C GLY A 22 -6.34 -12.21 -29.41
N GLU A 23 -6.09 -11.43 -30.46
CA GLU A 23 -5.11 -10.34 -30.40
C GLU A 23 -5.29 -9.48 -29.14
N LEU A 24 -4.18 -9.06 -28.55
CA LEU A 24 -4.20 -8.09 -27.44
C LEU A 24 -5.04 -6.86 -27.78
N LEU A 25 -5.95 -6.52 -26.86
CA LEU A 25 -6.78 -5.32 -26.96
C LEU A 25 -5.89 -4.06 -27.04
N PRO A 26 -6.30 -3.01 -27.79
CA PRO A 26 -5.55 -1.76 -27.90
C PRO A 26 -5.21 -1.14 -26.54
N GLU A 27 -6.13 -1.18 -25.59
CA GLU A 27 -5.97 -0.66 -24.23
C GLU A 27 -4.88 -1.44 -23.48
N VAL A 28 -4.85 -2.77 -23.64
CA VAL A 28 -3.83 -3.62 -23.03
C VAL A 28 -2.46 -3.32 -23.63
N LYS A 29 -2.37 -3.14 -24.96
CA LYS A 29 -1.14 -2.72 -25.64
C LYS A 29 -0.62 -1.38 -25.09
N GLU A 30 -1.49 -0.42 -24.79
CA GLU A 30 -1.08 0.85 -24.19
C GLU A 30 -0.45 0.65 -22.80
N LYS A 31 -0.98 -0.27 -21.98
CA LYS A 31 -0.48 -0.53 -20.62
C LYS A 31 0.89 -1.20 -20.57
N LEU A 32 1.31 -1.83 -21.66
CA LEU A 32 2.65 -2.39 -21.79
C LEU A 32 3.74 -1.30 -21.90
N LEU A 33 3.36 -0.08 -22.28
CA LEU A 33 4.30 1.04 -22.43
C LEU A 33 4.49 1.77 -21.09
N VAL A 34 5.70 1.70 -20.54
CA VAL A 34 6.08 2.51 -19.36
C VAL A 34 6.38 3.94 -19.78
N LYS A 35 5.77 4.93 -19.13
CA LYS A 35 5.98 6.35 -19.44
C LYS A 35 6.94 6.98 -18.41
N LEU A 36 7.80 7.88 -18.87
CA LEU A 36 8.61 8.70 -17.97
C LEU A 36 7.70 9.71 -17.24
N PRO A 37 7.93 9.95 -15.93
CA PRO A 37 7.29 11.06 -15.22
C PRO A 37 7.58 12.42 -15.86
N ASP A 38 6.59 13.32 -15.84
CA ASP A 38 6.63 14.61 -16.56
C ASP A 38 7.76 15.55 -16.09
N ASN A 39 8.21 15.44 -14.82
CA ASN A 39 9.29 16.26 -14.29
C ASN A 39 10.11 15.53 -13.21
N LEU A 40 11.15 14.83 -13.64
CA LEU A 40 12.04 14.09 -12.75
C LEU A 40 12.80 14.97 -11.74
N SER A 41 13.04 16.25 -12.04
CA SER A 41 13.78 17.16 -11.12
C SER A 41 12.98 17.56 -9.89
N GLN A 42 11.65 17.48 -9.99
CA GLN A 42 10.71 17.83 -8.93
C GLN A 42 10.10 16.59 -8.27
N ASN A 43 10.56 15.39 -8.66
CA ASN A 43 10.04 14.13 -8.17
C ASN A 43 10.90 13.59 -7.03
N ALA A 44 10.32 13.50 -5.83
CA ALA A 44 11.03 13.05 -4.63
C ALA A 44 11.54 11.61 -4.73
N PHE A 45 10.85 10.74 -5.47
CA PHE A 45 11.24 9.33 -5.61
C PHE A 45 12.55 9.20 -6.37
N VAL A 46 12.82 10.12 -7.28
CA VAL A 46 14.09 10.20 -8.04
C VAL A 46 15.26 10.45 -7.09
N GLY A 47 15.12 11.40 -6.15
CA GLY A 47 16.13 11.66 -5.13
C GLY A 47 16.28 10.53 -4.12
N LEU A 48 15.17 9.90 -3.71
CA LEU A 48 15.16 8.77 -2.77
C LEU A 48 15.84 7.52 -3.32
N LEU A 49 15.72 7.28 -4.63
CA LEU A 49 16.31 6.12 -5.30
C LEU A 49 17.84 6.10 -5.17
N ALA A 50 18.46 7.27 -5.22
CA ALA A 50 19.91 7.43 -5.18
C ALA A 50 20.39 8.18 -3.93
N ILE A 51 19.59 8.22 -2.85
CA ILE A 51 19.86 9.06 -1.68
C ILE A 51 21.21 8.75 -1.02
N GLU A 52 21.66 7.49 -1.12
CA GLU A 52 22.93 6.97 -0.61
C GLU A 52 24.16 7.35 -1.45
N SER A 53 23.98 8.09 -2.57
CA SER A 53 25.08 8.53 -3.44
C SER A 53 26.16 9.29 -2.67
N PRO A 54 27.43 9.26 -3.10
CA PRO A 54 28.53 10.03 -2.50
C PRO A 54 28.23 11.50 -2.19
N VAL A 55 28.99 12.07 -1.26
CA VAL A 55 28.81 13.47 -0.83
C VAL A 55 29.06 14.47 -1.96
N ASP A 56 29.98 14.15 -2.87
CA ASP A 56 30.39 14.95 -4.02
C ASP A 56 29.48 14.79 -5.25
N ARG A 57 28.49 13.88 -5.19
CA ARG A 57 27.53 13.66 -6.28
C ARG A 57 26.13 14.12 -5.89
N ASN A 58 25.36 14.57 -6.89
CA ASN A 58 23.96 14.95 -6.71
C ASN A 58 23.05 13.71 -6.88
N PRO A 59 22.38 13.25 -5.80
CA PRO A 59 21.47 12.10 -5.87
C PRO A 59 20.35 12.29 -6.91
N MET A 60 19.86 13.51 -7.08
CA MET A 60 18.78 13.79 -8.03
C MET A 60 19.23 13.54 -9.47
N GLU A 61 20.44 13.95 -9.84
CA GLU A 61 20.97 13.72 -11.19
C GLU A 61 21.24 12.24 -11.44
N ILE A 62 21.76 11.53 -10.44
CA ILE A 62 21.96 10.08 -10.51
C ILE A 62 20.63 9.35 -10.69
N GLY A 63 19.64 9.66 -9.85
CA GLY A 63 18.31 9.06 -9.93
C GLY A 63 17.62 9.30 -11.28
N LYS A 64 17.77 10.50 -11.86
CA LYS A 64 17.26 10.83 -13.20
C LYS A 64 17.86 9.94 -14.26
N GLN A 65 19.19 9.88 -14.32
CA GLN A 65 19.90 9.07 -15.31
C GLN A 65 19.50 7.60 -15.19
N PHE A 66 19.34 7.14 -13.96
CA PHE A 66 18.89 5.79 -13.67
C PHE A 66 17.48 5.55 -14.24
N ILE A 67 16.50 6.39 -13.91
CA ILE A 67 15.11 6.22 -14.36
C ILE A 67 15.02 6.23 -15.89
N ILE A 68 15.74 7.14 -16.55
CA ILE A 68 15.76 7.22 -18.02
C ILE A 68 16.30 5.92 -18.63
N LYS A 69 17.45 5.43 -18.15
CA LYS A 69 18.03 4.16 -18.62
C LYS A 69 17.08 2.99 -18.39
N ARG A 70 16.39 2.99 -17.25
CA ARG A 70 15.47 1.91 -16.87
C ARG A 70 14.23 1.88 -17.77
N VAL A 71 13.59 3.02 -18.02
CA VAL A 71 12.44 3.09 -18.95
C VAL A 71 12.85 2.66 -20.36
N ASN A 72 14.00 3.12 -20.85
CA ASN A 72 14.50 2.70 -22.17
C ASN A 72 14.76 1.19 -22.24
N ALA A 73 15.29 0.59 -21.18
CA ALA A 73 15.48 -0.85 -21.10
C ALA A 73 14.16 -1.62 -21.06
N GLN A 74 13.16 -1.08 -20.35
CA GLN A 74 11.80 -1.63 -20.33
C GLN A 74 11.17 -1.62 -21.73
N HIS A 75 11.27 -0.50 -22.45
CA HIS A 75 10.79 -0.42 -23.84
C HIS A 75 11.47 -1.45 -24.72
N LEU A 76 12.80 -1.56 -24.64
CA LEU A 76 13.57 -2.52 -25.43
C LEU A 76 13.21 -3.97 -25.06
N ALA A 77 12.97 -4.26 -23.78
CA ALA A 77 12.56 -5.57 -23.30
C ALA A 77 11.15 -5.93 -23.81
N MET A 78 10.21 -4.98 -23.84
CA MET A 78 8.88 -5.19 -24.44
C MET A 78 8.99 -5.43 -25.95
N GLU A 79 9.74 -4.59 -26.67
CA GLU A 79 9.91 -4.68 -28.12
C GLU A 79 10.51 -6.04 -28.54
N LYS A 80 11.54 -6.49 -27.82
CA LYS A 80 12.23 -7.75 -28.10
C LYS A 80 11.61 -8.97 -27.42
N ARG A 81 10.63 -8.74 -26.54
CA ARG A 81 10.07 -9.76 -25.63
C ARG A 81 11.14 -10.57 -24.89
N ASP A 82 12.21 -9.88 -24.45
CA ASP A 82 13.36 -10.51 -23.78
C ASP A 82 13.62 -9.87 -22.42
N ILE A 83 13.27 -10.61 -21.37
CA ILE A 83 13.49 -10.20 -20.00
C ILE A 83 14.96 -10.03 -19.62
N ASN A 84 15.88 -10.73 -20.28
CA ASN A 84 17.28 -10.68 -19.88
C ASN A 84 17.90 -9.30 -20.11
N ILE A 85 17.25 -8.47 -20.94
CA ILE A 85 17.55 -7.06 -21.10
C ILE A 85 17.37 -6.32 -19.77
N LEU A 86 16.28 -6.59 -19.04
CA LEU A 86 16.06 -6.00 -17.71
C LEU A 86 17.12 -6.46 -16.70
N LYS A 87 17.45 -7.76 -16.68
CA LYS A 87 18.51 -8.31 -15.80
C LYS A 87 19.89 -7.73 -16.10
N SER A 88 20.18 -7.43 -17.36
CA SER A 88 21.44 -6.79 -17.73
C SER A 88 21.51 -5.35 -17.19
N THR A 89 20.37 -4.67 -17.11
CA THR A 89 20.28 -3.35 -16.47
C THR A 89 20.29 -3.41 -14.95
N GLU A 90 19.91 -4.52 -14.30
CA GLU A 90 20.04 -4.72 -12.85
C GLU A 90 21.49 -4.52 -12.35
N LYS A 91 22.49 -4.83 -13.18
CA LYS A 91 23.90 -4.54 -12.86
C LYS A 91 24.19 -3.04 -12.72
N LEU A 92 23.44 -2.17 -13.40
CA LEU A 92 23.53 -0.72 -13.20
C LEU A 92 23.07 -0.30 -11.79
N PHE A 93 22.24 -1.10 -11.12
CA PHE A 93 21.78 -0.88 -9.74
C PHE A 93 22.88 -1.28 -8.74
N SER A 94 23.69 -2.31 -9.07
CA SER A 94 24.79 -2.78 -8.22
C SER A 94 26.01 -1.83 -8.20
N GLY A 95 26.19 -1.00 -9.23
CA GLY A 95 27.32 -0.06 -9.33
C GLY A 95 27.31 1.10 -8.32
N PHE A 96 26.16 1.42 -7.71
CA PHE A 96 26.09 2.41 -6.63
C PHE A 96 26.38 1.79 -5.24
N SER A 97 26.64 0.48 -5.16
CA SER A 97 26.89 -0.20 -3.90
C SER A 97 28.32 -0.01 -3.35
N GLU A 98 29.30 0.26 -4.21
CA GLU A 98 30.71 0.44 -3.80
C GLU A 98 31.00 1.87 -3.30
N GLU A 99 30.19 2.87 -3.69
CA GLU A 99 30.36 4.27 -3.29
C GLU A 99 29.27 4.73 -2.29
N ARG A 100 28.66 3.80 -1.54
CA ARG A 100 27.64 4.16 -0.54
C ARG A 100 28.26 5.07 0.52
N ILE A 101 27.54 6.14 0.87
CA ILE A 101 27.87 6.88 2.08
C ILE A 101 27.75 5.92 3.26
N LEU A 102 28.88 5.67 3.93
CA LEU A 102 28.97 5.02 5.25
C LEU A 102 28.09 5.80 6.23
N GLY A 103 26.84 5.36 6.35
CA GLY A 103 25.86 5.93 7.26
C GLY A 103 24.82 4.91 7.73
N PHE A 104 24.86 3.68 7.22
CA PHE A 104 23.86 2.66 7.53
C PHE A 104 24.42 1.32 8.06
N ASP A 105 25.74 1.17 8.22
CA ASP A 105 26.33 -0.08 8.72
C ASP A 105 25.85 -0.45 10.14
N ASP A 106 25.38 0.53 10.93
CA ASP A 106 24.74 0.31 12.24
C ASP A 106 23.23 0.66 12.24
N TYR A 107 22.58 0.84 11.09
CA TYR A 107 21.18 1.28 11.00
C TYR A 107 20.21 0.37 11.76
N GLN A 108 20.49 -0.94 11.79
CA GLN A 108 19.67 -1.88 12.54
C GLN A 108 19.63 -1.53 14.04
N SER A 109 20.69 -0.93 14.58
CA SER A 109 20.72 -0.46 15.97
C SER A 109 19.91 0.81 16.21
N TYR A 110 19.33 1.41 15.16
CA TYR A 110 18.53 2.64 15.23
C TYR A 110 17.10 2.45 14.75
N PHE A 111 16.65 1.21 14.59
CA PHE A 111 15.27 0.92 14.23
C PHE A 111 14.26 1.65 15.12
N PHE A 112 13.18 2.15 14.51
CA PHE A 112 12.07 2.72 15.27
C PHE A 112 11.49 1.64 16.17
N PRO A 113 11.48 1.83 17.51
CA PRO A 113 11.10 0.76 18.41
C PRO A 113 9.66 0.33 18.14
N CYS A 114 8.78 1.26 17.79
CA CYS A 114 7.34 1.02 17.65
C CYS A 114 6.96 0.32 16.34
N LYS A 115 7.54 -0.87 16.12
CA LYS A 115 7.40 -1.66 14.89
C LYS A 115 6.11 -2.43 14.85
N SER A 116 5.68 -2.96 15.99
CA SER A 116 4.39 -3.64 16.12
C SER A 116 3.41 -2.75 16.88
N PHE A 117 2.16 -2.66 16.40
CA PHE A 117 1.07 -1.90 17.05
C PHE A 117 0.71 -2.44 18.46
N ILE A 118 1.43 -3.46 18.91
CA ILE A 118 1.29 -4.15 20.19
C ILE A 118 2.29 -3.63 21.21
N GLU A 119 3.40 -3.02 20.77
CA GLU A 119 4.43 -2.57 21.69
C GLU A 119 3.87 -1.54 22.67
N LYS A 120 4.14 -1.78 23.95
CA LYS A 120 3.79 -0.86 25.02
C LYS A 120 5.01 0.02 25.28
N ASN A 121 4.79 1.29 25.59
CA ASN A 121 5.85 2.25 25.94
C ASN A 121 6.77 2.66 24.78
N CYS A 122 6.22 2.78 23.57
CA CYS A 122 6.93 3.26 22.37
C CYS A 122 7.78 4.53 22.65
N ILE A 123 7.17 5.58 23.21
CA ILE A 123 7.88 6.83 23.51
C ILE A 123 9.04 6.60 24.49
N SER A 124 8.81 5.83 25.56
CA SER A 124 9.85 5.54 26.55
C SER A 124 11.05 4.82 25.92
N ASN A 125 10.79 3.87 25.02
CA ASN A 125 11.85 3.15 24.28
C ASN A 125 12.62 4.10 23.36
N ILE A 126 11.94 5.01 22.65
CA ILE A 126 12.60 6.04 21.83
C ILE A 126 13.50 6.92 22.71
N MET A 127 12.98 7.35 23.87
CA MET A 127 13.67 8.25 24.79
C MET A 127 14.88 7.61 25.48
N ALA A 128 14.85 6.30 25.73
CA ALA A 128 15.99 5.56 26.28
C ALA A 128 17.23 5.63 25.37
N GLU A 129 17.02 5.73 24.05
CA GLU A 129 18.10 5.80 23.05
C GLU A 129 18.50 7.25 22.66
N LYS A 130 17.95 8.27 23.33
CA LYS A 130 18.04 9.68 22.91
C LYS A 130 19.47 10.15 22.68
N ILE A 131 20.39 9.86 23.60
CA ILE A 131 21.78 10.34 23.52
C ILE A 131 22.49 9.72 22.30
N LYS A 132 22.44 8.38 22.15
CA LYS A 132 23.07 7.66 21.03
C LYS A 132 22.47 8.09 19.69
N THR A 133 21.15 8.17 19.61
CA THR A 133 20.43 8.47 18.36
C THR A 133 20.60 9.93 17.94
N LYS A 134 20.54 10.90 18.86
CA LYS A 134 20.78 12.31 18.51
C LYS A 134 22.20 12.56 17.98
N ALA A 135 23.20 11.91 18.57
CA ALA A 135 24.58 12.02 18.09
C ALA A 135 24.71 11.53 16.64
N PHE A 136 24.05 10.42 16.32
CA PHE A 136 23.98 9.89 14.97
C PHE A 136 23.20 10.80 14.01
N ILE A 137 22.00 11.26 14.40
CA ILE A 137 21.15 12.17 13.59
C ILE A 137 21.89 13.44 13.20
N ARG A 138 22.63 14.06 14.13
CA ARG A 138 23.33 15.34 13.90
C ARG A 138 24.31 15.31 12.73
N HIS A 139 24.86 14.13 12.41
CA HIS A 139 25.84 13.94 11.36
C HIS A 139 25.31 13.10 10.18
N ASN A 140 24.02 12.76 10.19
CA ASN A 140 23.43 11.91 9.15
C ASN A 140 23.02 12.73 7.91
N LEU A 141 23.89 12.76 6.89
CA LEU A 141 23.62 13.47 5.64
C LEU A 141 22.38 12.95 4.90
N LEU A 142 22.06 11.66 5.03
CA LEU A 142 20.93 11.04 4.34
C LEU A 142 19.61 11.60 4.87
N LEU A 143 19.49 11.79 6.18
CA LEU A 143 18.34 12.44 6.79
C LEU A 143 18.22 13.91 6.36
N VAL A 144 19.34 14.63 6.19
CA VAL A 144 19.32 16.00 5.65
C VAL A 144 18.77 16.02 4.22
N ARG A 145 19.27 15.15 3.35
CA ARG A 145 18.78 15.01 1.96
C ARG A 145 17.30 14.61 1.93
N TYR A 146 16.90 13.67 2.77
CA TYR A 146 15.53 13.20 2.89
C TYR A 146 14.56 14.35 3.21
N LYS A 147 14.88 15.18 4.22
CA LYS A 147 14.06 16.33 4.61
C LYS A 147 13.89 17.36 3.48
N VAL A 148 14.82 17.43 2.53
CA VAL A 148 14.66 18.24 1.31
C VAL A 148 13.65 17.58 0.36
N TYR A 149 13.75 16.27 0.14
CA TYR A 149 12.87 15.54 -0.78
C TYR A 149 11.42 15.43 -0.29
N LEU A 150 11.19 15.42 1.03
CA LEU A 150 9.84 15.52 1.61
C LEU A 150 9.05 16.74 1.09
N LYS A 151 9.73 17.80 0.68
CA LYS A 151 9.14 19.08 0.26
C LYS A 151 8.93 19.21 -1.25
N LEU A 152 9.43 18.28 -2.05
CA LEU A 152 9.28 18.30 -3.51
C LEU A 152 7.84 18.00 -3.92
N PRO A 153 7.30 18.55 -5.02
CA PRO A 153 5.87 18.48 -5.31
C PRO A 153 5.40 17.20 -6.00
N ILE A 154 6.30 16.40 -6.61
CA ILE A 154 5.94 15.20 -7.39
C ILE A 154 6.42 13.95 -6.67
N TYR A 155 5.59 12.90 -6.71
CA TYR A 155 5.85 11.60 -6.09
C TYR A 155 5.36 10.51 -7.02
N GLU A 156 6.14 10.22 -8.07
CA GLU A 156 5.74 9.23 -9.07
C GLU A 156 6.81 8.14 -9.18
N SER A 157 6.41 6.88 -8.98
CA SER A 157 7.25 5.73 -9.27
C SER A 157 7.27 5.45 -10.77
N VAL A 158 8.20 4.59 -11.19
CA VAL A 158 8.42 4.26 -12.61
C VAL A 158 8.15 2.78 -12.85
N ASP A 159 8.62 1.91 -11.95
CA ASP A 159 8.34 0.48 -11.95
C ASP A 159 8.57 -0.16 -10.57
N ASP A 160 8.19 -1.43 -10.43
CA ASP A 160 8.25 -2.19 -9.18
C ASP A 160 9.69 -2.50 -8.71
N ASP A 161 10.64 -2.60 -9.64
CA ASP A 161 12.05 -2.86 -9.30
C ASP A 161 12.68 -1.66 -8.58
N THR A 162 12.21 -0.44 -8.86
CA THR A 162 12.62 0.76 -8.09
C THR A 162 11.96 0.86 -6.71
N VAL A 163 10.82 0.20 -6.50
CA VAL A 163 10.03 0.26 -5.25
C VAL A 163 10.78 -0.34 -4.08
N GLY A 164 11.49 -1.46 -4.29
CA GLY A 164 12.28 -2.08 -3.22
C GLY A 164 13.35 -1.14 -2.65
N LEU A 165 14.03 -0.38 -3.52
CA LEU A 165 15.06 0.58 -3.12
C LEU A 165 14.46 1.85 -2.52
N ILE A 166 13.48 2.46 -3.19
CA ILE A 166 12.80 3.66 -2.69
C ILE A 166 12.15 3.37 -1.33
N GLY A 167 11.45 2.25 -1.21
CA GLY A 167 10.72 1.87 -0.02
C GLY A 167 11.63 1.51 1.16
N SER A 168 12.72 0.79 0.91
CA SER A 168 13.71 0.53 1.96
C SER A 168 14.36 1.83 2.45
N ASN A 169 14.75 2.74 1.56
CA ASN A 169 15.29 4.05 1.94
C ASN A 169 14.27 4.89 2.70
N TYR A 170 13.03 4.98 2.21
CA TYR A 170 11.94 5.71 2.85
C TYR A 170 11.67 5.22 4.27
N ILE A 171 11.41 3.92 4.46
CA ILE A 171 11.09 3.37 5.79
C ILE A 171 12.23 3.62 6.78
N ARG A 172 13.48 3.51 6.31
CA ARG A 172 14.65 3.74 7.16
C ARG A 172 14.75 5.20 7.61
N LEU A 173 14.60 6.13 6.68
CA LEU A 173 14.72 7.55 6.95
C LEU A 173 13.53 8.09 7.74
N LEU A 174 12.32 7.58 7.47
CA LEU A 174 11.13 7.81 8.27
C LEU A 174 11.39 7.47 9.74
N HIS A 175 11.92 6.28 10.05
CA HIS A 175 12.19 5.87 11.43
C HIS A 175 13.13 6.82 12.17
N LEU A 176 14.22 7.24 11.53
CA LEU A 176 15.14 8.21 12.11
C LEU A 176 14.46 9.57 12.32
N HIS A 177 13.68 10.03 11.35
CA HIS A 177 13.00 11.31 11.47
C HIS A 177 11.91 11.28 12.55
N LEU A 178 11.15 10.18 12.69
CA LEU A 178 10.18 10.01 13.76
C LEU A 178 10.83 10.02 15.16
N LYS A 179 12.04 9.46 15.31
CA LYS A 179 12.83 9.60 16.55
C LYS A 179 13.23 11.06 16.79
N ASP A 180 13.76 11.75 15.77
CA ASP A 180 14.16 13.17 15.83
C ASP A 180 12.99 14.08 16.23
N ILE A 181 11.81 13.85 15.64
CA ILE A 181 10.54 14.50 15.97
C ILE A 181 10.18 14.27 17.44
N THR A 182 10.22 13.02 17.90
CA THR A 182 9.90 12.67 19.29
C THR A 182 10.81 13.40 20.26
N TYR A 183 12.11 13.46 19.96
CA TYR A 183 13.07 14.21 20.76
C TYR A 183 12.82 15.71 20.74
N THR A 184 12.43 16.26 19.59
CA THR A 184 12.11 17.67 19.41
C THR A 184 10.90 18.07 20.26
N ILE A 185 9.84 17.26 20.23
CA ILE A 185 8.67 17.44 21.11
C ILE A 185 9.09 17.34 22.57
N ALA A 186 9.86 16.32 22.95
CA ALA A 186 10.32 16.12 24.33
C ALA A 186 11.24 17.24 24.85
N ASP A 187 11.89 18.00 23.97
CA ASP A 187 12.66 19.21 24.31
C ASP A 187 11.78 20.47 24.38
N ASN A 188 10.46 20.32 24.52
CA ASN A 188 9.47 21.39 24.57
C ASN A 188 9.38 22.24 23.28
N ARG A 189 9.87 21.72 22.15
CA ARG A 189 9.71 22.33 20.82
C ARG A 189 8.54 21.68 20.08
N VAL A 190 7.36 21.73 20.70
CA VAL A 190 6.15 21.03 20.25
C VAL A 190 5.77 21.42 18.82
N ASP A 191 5.69 22.71 18.53
CA ASP A 191 5.28 23.23 17.23
C ASP A 191 6.19 22.77 16.07
N GLU A 192 7.51 22.76 16.28
CA GLU A 192 8.48 22.27 15.31
C GLU A 192 8.33 20.75 15.09
N GLY A 193 8.07 20.01 16.16
CA GLY A 193 7.80 18.57 16.09
C GLY A 193 6.52 18.25 15.30
N LEU A 194 5.43 18.98 15.55
CA LEU A 194 4.16 18.82 14.84
C LEU A 194 4.28 19.21 13.36
N GLU A 195 5.02 20.26 13.03
CA GLU A 195 5.30 20.64 11.64
C GLU A 195 6.08 19.56 10.88
N ASN A 196 7.09 18.96 11.52
CA ASN A 196 7.85 17.86 10.93
C ASN A 196 7.00 16.58 10.78
N LEU A 197 6.09 16.30 11.72
CA LEU A 197 5.09 15.22 11.55
C LEU A 197 4.17 15.48 10.36
N GLN A 198 3.74 16.72 10.18
CA GLN A 198 2.88 17.08 9.06
C GLN A 198 3.60 16.88 7.73
N LEU A 199 4.89 17.20 7.64
CA LEU A 199 5.69 16.94 6.44
C LEU A 199 5.76 15.44 6.08
N GLU A 200 5.97 14.56 7.06
CA GLU A 200 5.97 13.11 6.85
C GLU A 200 4.59 12.59 6.43
N LEU A 201 3.54 13.10 7.08
CA LEU A 201 2.17 12.72 6.80
C LEU A 201 1.75 13.18 5.40
N ASP A 202 2.06 14.42 5.02
CA ASP A 202 1.78 14.97 3.69
C ASP A 202 2.52 14.17 2.61
N PHE A 203 3.79 13.85 2.86
CA PHE A 203 4.60 13.05 1.92
C PHE A 203 3.96 11.68 1.68
N ALA A 204 3.64 10.95 2.74
CA ALA A 204 3.08 9.61 2.63
C ALA A 204 1.64 9.61 2.09
N LYS A 205 0.80 10.60 2.46
CA LYS A 205 -0.52 10.79 1.86
C LYS A 205 -0.42 11.05 0.36
N LYS A 206 0.42 11.99 -0.08
CA LYS A 206 0.59 12.31 -1.50
C LYS A 206 1.17 11.13 -2.30
N ALA A 207 2.14 10.40 -1.73
CA ALA A 207 2.66 9.18 -2.34
C ALA A 207 1.56 8.13 -2.59
N LEU A 208 0.57 8.03 -1.69
CA LEU A 208 -0.56 7.12 -1.85
C LEU A 208 -1.66 7.64 -2.79
N THR A 209 -1.90 8.96 -2.83
CA THR A 209 -3.11 9.53 -3.44
C THR A 209 -2.85 10.29 -4.74
N GLN A 210 -1.61 10.72 -4.98
CA GLN A 210 -1.24 11.53 -6.15
C GLN A 210 -0.30 10.81 -7.11
N ASN A 211 0.38 9.74 -6.66
CA ASN A 211 1.24 8.93 -7.51
C ASN A 211 0.41 8.19 -8.58
N LYS A 212 0.55 8.60 -9.84
CA LYS A 212 -0.17 8.00 -10.98
C LYS A 212 0.29 6.58 -11.30
N ASN A 213 1.52 6.24 -10.94
CA ASN A 213 2.15 4.96 -11.22
C ASN A 213 2.33 4.11 -9.96
N ILE A 214 1.56 4.40 -8.91
CA ILE A 214 1.66 3.71 -7.63
C ILE A 214 1.50 2.21 -7.82
N THR A 215 2.51 1.47 -7.42
CA THR A 215 2.48 0.01 -7.42
C THR A 215 1.82 -0.52 -6.15
N LEU A 216 1.50 -1.82 -6.12
CA LEU A 216 1.04 -2.45 -4.89
C LEU A 216 2.14 -2.43 -3.82
N GLY A 217 3.42 -2.57 -4.21
CA GLY A 217 4.55 -2.47 -3.30
C GLY A 217 4.66 -1.08 -2.65
N ASP A 218 4.55 -0.02 -3.47
CA ASP A 218 4.52 1.36 -2.98
C ASP A 218 3.40 1.55 -1.97
N TYR A 219 2.19 1.07 -2.30
CA TYR A 219 1.04 1.16 -1.43
C TYR A 219 1.30 0.53 -0.06
N VAL A 220 1.86 -0.67 -0.02
CA VAL A 220 2.22 -1.36 1.24
C VAL A 220 3.21 -0.54 2.06
N ILE A 221 4.27 -0.06 1.42
CA ILE A 221 5.33 0.70 2.08
C ILE A 221 4.79 2.00 2.68
N PHE A 222 4.06 2.80 1.89
CA PHE A 222 3.56 4.09 2.35
C PHE A 222 2.38 3.95 3.31
N SER A 223 1.52 2.95 3.16
CA SER A 223 0.47 2.66 4.14
C SER A 223 1.06 2.23 5.49
N GLN A 224 2.10 1.39 5.50
CA GLN A 224 2.82 1.07 6.74
C GLN A 224 3.51 2.30 7.34
N GLY A 225 4.09 3.17 6.52
CA GLY A 225 4.67 4.45 6.95
C GLY A 225 3.63 5.33 7.65
N LEU A 226 2.47 5.54 7.03
CA LEU A 226 1.36 6.30 7.62
C LEU A 226 0.86 5.68 8.92
N ARG A 227 0.69 4.35 8.98
CA ARG A 227 0.28 3.68 10.21
C ARG A 227 1.29 3.93 11.35
N LYS A 228 2.59 3.96 11.06
CA LYS A 228 3.63 4.30 12.05
C LYS A 228 3.56 5.76 12.52
N ILE A 229 3.30 6.69 11.60
CA ILE A 229 3.08 8.11 11.92
C ILE A 229 1.87 8.26 12.84
N TYR A 230 0.72 7.66 12.49
CA TYR A 230 -0.49 7.69 13.32
C TYR A 230 -0.31 7.00 14.66
N TYR A 231 0.45 5.90 14.70
CA TYR A 231 0.76 5.22 15.95
C TYR A 231 1.63 6.09 16.85
N LEU A 232 2.64 6.79 16.30
CA LEU A 232 3.41 7.76 17.07
C LEU A 232 2.53 8.90 17.59
N ILE A 233 1.67 9.48 16.75
CA ILE A 233 0.72 10.52 17.18
C ILE A 233 -0.15 10.00 18.32
N SER A 234 -0.71 8.79 18.19
CA SER A 234 -1.48 8.14 19.24
C SER A 234 -0.70 8.05 20.55
N GLU A 235 0.54 7.57 20.54
CA GLU A 235 1.36 7.47 21.75
C GLU A 235 1.72 8.85 22.33
N LEU A 236 1.92 9.85 21.47
CA LEU A 236 2.13 11.25 21.87
C LEU A 236 0.89 11.85 22.57
N LEU A 237 -0.33 11.46 22.21
CA LEU A 237 -1.54 11.92 22.90
C LEU A 237 -1.61 11.49 24.38
N ASP A 238 -0.78 10.54 24.81
CA ASP A 238 -0.72 10.09 26.21
C ASP A 238 0.43 10.72 27.00
N ILE A 239 1.33 11.49 26.38
CA ILE A 239 2.43 12.09 27.13
C ILE A 239 1.96 13.35 27.89
N PRO A 240 2.35 13.54 29.17
CA PRO A 240 1.92 14.70 29.96
C PRO A 240 2.19 16.05 29.31
N LEU A 241 3.29 16.15 28.55
CA LEU A 241 3.69 17.36 27.83
C LEU A 241 2.63 17.83 26.82
N LEU A 242 1.89 16.92 26.21
CA LEU A 242 0.87 17.25 25.21
C LEU A 242 -0.53 17.40 25.79
N ALA A 243 -0.73 17.16 27.10
CA ALA A 243 -2.04 17.30 27.74
C ALA A 243 -2.62 18.72 27.61
N SER A 244 -1.77 19.75 27.65
CA SER A 244 -2.17 21.16 27.44
C SER A 244 -2.24 21.58 25.97
N GLN A 245 -1.89 20.68 25.04
CA GLN A 245 -1.77 20.94 23.61
C GLN A 245 -2.81 20.16 22.79
N LEU A 246 -3.76 19.50 23.44
CA LEU A 246 -4.76 18.66 22.75
C LEU A 246 -5.62 19.46 21.75
N ASP A 247 -5.84 20.75 22.02
CA ASP A 247 -6.57 21.66 21.12
C ASP A 247 -5.66 22.44 20.16
N ASN A 248 -4.35 22.14 20.12
CA ASN A 248 -3.42 22.79 19.20
C ASN A 248 -3.87 22.54 17.75
N PRO A 249 -4.11 23.58 16.93
CA PRO A 249 -4.58 23.42 15.55
C PRO A 249 -3.67 22.55 14.69
N LYS A 250 -2.35 22.56 14.94
CA LYS A 250 -1.39 21.72 14.22
C LYS A 250 -1.59 20.24 14.57
N LEU A 251 -1.86 19.92 15.84
CA LEU A 251 -2.14 18.55 16.27
C LEU A 251 -3.47 18.03 15.70
N VAL A 252 -4.52 18.88 15.73
CA VAL A 252 -5.82 18.54 15.15
C VAL A 252 -5.69 18.29 13.64
N LYS A 253 -4.92 19.12 12.94
CA LYS A 253 -4.66 18.99 11.49
C LYS A 253 -4.00 17.65 11.12
N LEU A 254 -3.08 17.14 11.94
CA LEU A 254 -2.44 15.82 11.71
C LEU A 254 -3.45 14.68 11.66
N LEU A 255 -4.60 14.85 12.30
CA LEU A 255 -5.65 13.84 12.38
C LEU A 255 -6.84 14.16 11.47
N GLU A 256 -6.71 15.08 10.50
CA GLU A 256 -7.74 15.27 9.48
C GLU A 256 -7.91 14.01 8.62
N SER A 257 -9.17 13.62 8.44
CA SER A 257 -9.57 12.50 7.57
C SER A 257 -9.10 12.72 6.13
N PHE A 258 -8.87 11.63 5.41
CA PHE A 258 -8.69 11.69 3.96
C PHE A 258 -9.92 12.32 3.32
N THR A 259 -9.70 13.24 2.38
CA THR A 259 -10.76 13.77 1.50
C THR A 259 -11.35 12.66 0.64
N GLU A 260 -12.54 12.89 0.06
CA GLU A 260 -13.18 11.92 -0.82
C GLU A 260 -12.26 11.55 -2.02
N LEU A 261 -11.62 12.54 -2.63
CA LEU A 261 -10.69 12.33 -3.73
C LEU A 261 -9.45 11.51 -3.32
N GLU A 262 -8.93 11.77 -2.12
CA GLU A 262 -7.80 10.99 -1.59
C GLU A 262 -8.21 9.54 -1.32
N GLN A 263 -9.39 9.31 -0.72
CA GLN A 263 -9.91 7.97 -0.49
C GLN A 263 -10.09 7.20 -1.80
N GLN A 264 -10.75 7.82 -2.79
CA GLN A 264 -10.88 7.24 -4.14
C GLN A 264 -9.52 6.96 -4.79
N SER A 265 -8.47 7.72 -4.46
CA SER A 265 -7.15 7.52 -5.04
C SER A 265 -6.37 6.38 -4.39
N LEU A 266 -6.74 5.92 -3.19
CA LEU A 266 -6.11 4.76 -2.54
C LEU A 266 -6.24 3.47 -3.35
N VAL A 267 -7.29 3.35 -4.17
CA VAL A 267 -7.50 2.18 -5.05
C VAL A 267 -6.60 2.17 -6.29
N ARG A 268 -5.90 3.27 -6.60
CA ARG A 268 -5.00 3.35 -7.78
C ARG A 268 -3.87 2.32 -7.72
N ALA A 269 -3.53 1.81 -6.54
CA ALA A 269 -2.61 0.69 -6.39
C ALA A 269 -3.06 -0.56 -7.16
N PHE A 270 -4.37 -0.77 -7.35
CA PHE A 270 -4.90 -1.84 -8.18
C PHE A 270 -4.64 -1.59 -9.67
N ASP A 271 -4.71 -0.35 -10.12
CA ASP A 271 -4.37 0.02 -11.50
C ASP A 271 -2.87 -0.20 -11.76
N GLY A 272 -2.00 0.19 -10.83
CA GLY A 272 -0.56 -0.09 -10.94
C GLY A 272 -0.22 -1.57 -10.90
N TYR A 273 -0.88 -2.35 -10.03
CA TYR A 273 -0.75 -3.81 -10.00
C TYR A 273 -1.19 -4.44 -11.32
N ARG A 274 -2.34 -3.99 -11.87
CA ARG A 274 -2.83 -4.46 -13.18
C ARG A 274 -1.77 -4.24 -14.25
N ASP A 275 -1.29 -3.00 -14.38
CA ASP A 275 -0.36 -2.62 -15.43
C ASP A 275 0.98 -3.36 -15.30
N GLN A 276 1.44 -3.61 -14.08
CA GLN A 276 2.63 -4.42 -13.81
C GLN A 276 2.42 -5.88 -14.21
N GLU A 277 1.32 -6.48 -13.79
CA GLU A 277 1.05 -7.89 -14.03
C GLU A 277 0.87 -8.17 -15.53
N LEU A 278 0.27 -7.24 -16.28
CA LEU A 278 0.23 -7.30 -17.75
C LEU A 278 1.63 -7.32 -18.37
N ARG A 279 2.55 -6.47 -17.91
CA ARG A 279 3.95 -6.48 -18.37
C ARG A 279 4.66 -7.79 -18.02
N MET A 280 4.36 -8.37 -16.86
CA MET A 280 4.92 -9.65 -16.43
C MET A 280 4.38 -10.82 -17.26
N LEU A 281 3.09 -10.86 -17.55
CA LEU A 281 2.49 -11.85 -18.45
C LEU A 281 3.11 -11.76 -19.86
N TYR A 282 3.31 -10.54 -20.36
CA TYR A 282 3.86 -10.31 -21.69
C TYR A 282 5.32 -10.77 -21.83
N LEU A 283 6.17 -10.47 -20.83
CA LEU A 283 7.59 -10.81 -20.83
C LEU A 283 7.90 -12.26 -20.39
N TYR A 284 7.01 -12.93 -19.66
CA TYR A 284 7.26 -14.25 -19.08
C TYR A 284 6.20 -15.32 -19.43
N PRO A 285 5.73 -15.44 -20.68
CA PRO A 285 4.61 -16.33 -21.02
C PRO A 285 4.87 -17.79 -20.58
N GLU A 286 6.06 -18.33 -20.84
CA GLU A 286 6.42 -19.72 -20.53
C GLU A 286 6.52 -20.00 -19.02
N ARG A 287 7.03 -19.03 -18.24
CA ARG A 287 7.13 -19.19 -16.77
C ARG A 287 5.74 -19.31 -16.14
N TRP A 288 4.76 -18.60 -16.68
CA TRP A 288 3.38 -18.65 -16.17
C TRP A 288 2.68 -19.91 -16.61
N LYS A 289 2.86 -20.32 -17.88
CA LYS A 289 2.43 -21.61 -18.40
C LYS A 289 2.92 -22.72 -17.45
N ASP A 290 4.22 -22.84 -17.22
CA ASP A 290 4.77 -23.90 -16.35
C ASP A 290 4.31 -23.80 -14.88
N ASN A 291 4.25 -22.60 -14.29
CA ASN A 291 3.86 -22.47 -12.87
C ASN A 291 2.37 -22.71 -12.63
N VAL A 292 1.50 -22.23 -13.52
CA VAL A 292 0.06 -22.45 -13.43
C VAL A 292 -0.24 -23.93 -13.70
N LEU A 293 0.35 -24.49 -14.75
CA LEU A 293 0.15 -25.91 -15.09
C LEU A 293 0.66 -26.82 -13.97
N ASN A 294 1.81 -26.52 -13.36
CA ASN A 294 2.33 -27.27 -12.19
C ASN A 294 1.41 -27.18 -10.96
N LYS A 295 0.87 -26.01 -10.63
CA LYS A 295 -0.07 -25.85 -9.50
C LYS A 295 -1.41 -26.55 -9.76
N VAL A 296 -1.92 -26.45 -11.00
CA VAL A 296 -3.12 -27.14 -11.48
C VAL A 296 -2.97 -28.66 -11.40
N THR A 297 -1.80 -29.22 -11.78
CA THR A 297 -1.52 -30.67 -11.66
C THR A 297 -1.50 -31.18 -10.23
N ILE A 298 -0.99 -30.40 -9.28
CA ILE A 298 -0.75 -30.85 -7.90
C ILE A 298 -2.03 -30.80 -7.07
N PHE A 299 -2.92 -29.83 -7.32
CA PHE A 299 -4.11 -29.61 -6.48
C PHE A 299 -5.39 -30.31 -6.96
N GLU A 300 -5.52 -30.67 -8.25
CA GLU A 300 -6.81 -31.10 -8.78
C GLU A 300 -6.78 -32.38 -9.66
N GLY A 301 -5.65 -33.06 -9.77
CA GLY A 301 -5.57 -34.39 -10.41
C GLY A 301 -5.74 -34.40 -11.93
N LEU A 302 -5.72 -33.24 -12.60
CA LEU A 302 -5.98 -33.08 -14.04
C LEU A 302 -4.70 -32.94 -14.86
N SER A 303 -3.79 -33.91 -14.72
CA SER A 303 -2.49 -33.94 -15.42
C SER A 303 -2.55 -33.97 -16.95
N ILE A 304 -3.72 -34.27 -17.52
CA ILE A 304 -3.96 -34.34 -18.96
C ILE A 304 -4.28 -32.97 -19.55
N ILE A 305 -4.96 -32.10 -18.78
CA ILE A 305 -5.36 -30.75 -19.19
C ILE A 305 -4.14 -29.82 -19.23
N ALA A 306 -3.23 -30.00 -18.26
CA ALA A 306 -2.00 -29.24 -18.14
C ALA A 306 -1.00 -29.44 -19.31
N LYS A 307 -1.27 -30.37 -20.22
CA LYS A 307 -0.37 -30.72 -21.34
C LYS A 307 -0.87 -30.24 -22.71
N GLN A 308 -2.05 -29.60 -22.78
CA GLN A 308 -2.56 -29.05 -24.03
C GLN A 308 -2.05 -27.62 -24.21
N ASP A 309 -1.54 -27.29 -25.40
CA ASP A 309 -1.08 -25.93 -25.71
C ASP A 309 -2.20 -24.88 -25.65
N SER A 310 -3.45 -25.29 -25.85
CA SER A 310 -4.65 -24.46 -25.70
C SER A 310 -5.04 -24.17 -24.24
N ALA A 311 -4.39 -24.78 -23.26
CA ALA A 311 -4.73 -24.59 -21.85
C ALA A 311 -4.34 -23.21 -21.32
N PHE A 312 -3.45 -22.47 -22.00
CA PHE A 312 -3.03 -21.12 -21.63
C PHE A 312 -2.72 -20.27 -22.87
N ASP A 313 -3.58 -19.30 -23.16
CA ASP A 313 -3.36 -18.26 -24.16
C ASP A 313 -2.96 -16.96 -23.44
N THR A 314 -1.77 -16.43 -23.74
CA THR A 314 -1.23 -15.25 -23.04
C THR A 314 -2.06 -14.00 -23.33
N ASP A 315 -2.44 -13.79 -24.59
CA ASP A 315 -3.12 -12.56 -25.01
C ASP A 315 -4.55 -12.54 -24.49
N GLU A 316 -5.26 -13.67 -24.58
CA GLU A 316 -6.61 -13.82 -23.99
C GLU A 316 -6.55 -13.68 -22.46
N THR A 317 -5.55 -14.26 -21.80
CA THR A 317 -5.37 -14.12 -20.34
C THR A 317 -5.13 -12.66 -19.94
N MET A 318 -4.30 -11.94 -20.69
CA MET A 318 -4.03 -10.53 -20.43
C MET A 318 -5.29 -9.66 -20.64
N ASN A 319 -6.06 -9.91 -21.70
CA ASN A 319 -7.32 -9.23 -21.95
C ASN A 319 -8.34 -9.50 -20.83
N LEU A 320 -8.48 -10.76 -20.40
CA LEU A 320 -9.35 -11.15 -19.29
C LEU A 320 -8.92 -10.47 -17.99
N PHE A 321 -7.63 -10.55 -17.65
CA PHE A 321 -7.08 -9.94 -16.44
C PHE A 321 -7.30 -8.42 -16.41
N TYR A 322 -7.09 -7.73 -17.53
CA TYR A 322 -7.33 -6.30 -17.64
C TYR A 322 -8.79 -5.94 -17.34
N ASN A 323 -9.73 -6.66 -17.94
CA ASN A 323 -11.17 -6.39 -17.78
C ASN A 323 -11.66 -6.65 -16.34
N GLU A 324 -11.24 -7.76 -15.73
CA GLU A 324 -11.59 -8.11 -14.35
C GLU A 324 -11.00 -7.08 -13.36
N MET A 325 -9.72 -6.72 -13.53
CA MET A 325 -9.07 -5.72 -12.68
C MET A 325 -9.67 -4.33 -12.84
N ASN A 326 -10.06 -3.94 -14.06
CA ASN A 326 -10.68 -2.64 -14.30
C ASN A 326 -12.05 -2.56 -13.64
N THR A 327 -12.86 -3.61 -13.77
CA THR A 327 -14.16 -3.72 -13.09
C THR A 327 -13.98 -3.66 -11.57
N PHE A 328 -13.05 -4.44 -11.03
CA PHE A 328 -12.74 -4.45 -9.60
C PHE A 328 -12.24 -3.09 -9.08
N SER A 329 -11.38 -2.40 -9.83
CA SER A 329 -10.87 -1.07 -9.48
C SER A 329 -12.01 -0.05 -9.41
N GLU A 330 -12.91 -0.04 -10.40
CA GLU A 330 -14.10 0.83 -10.40
C GLU A 330 -15.09 0.50 -9.29
N GLU A 331 -15.40 -0.78 -9.06
CA GLU A 331 -16.23 -1.19 -7.93
C GLU A 331 -15.63 -0.76 -6.59
N SER A 332 -14.31 -0.89 -6.43
CA SER A 332 -13.61 -0.50 -5.21
C SER A 332 -13.63 1.00 -4.96
N LYS A 333 -13.53 1.83 -6.03
CA LYS A 333 -13.73 3.29 -5.97
C LYS A 333 -15.12 3.62 -5.45
N GLN A 334 -16.15 3.02 -6.07
CA GLN A 334 -17.54 3.27 -5.71
C GLN A 334 -17.87 2.79 -4.29
N LEU A 335 -17.27 1.68 -3.87
CA LEU A 335 -17.49 1.09 -2.56
C LEU A 335 -16.96 1.98 -1.43
N LEU A 336 -15.80 2.63 -1.61
CA LEU A 336 -15.27 3.63 -0.67
C LEU A 336 -16.21 4.85 -0.53
N ILE A 337 -16.80 5.32 -1.64
CA ILE A 337 -17.75 6.44 -1.64
C ILE A 337 -19.05 6.03 -0.92
N ASN A 338 -19.64 4.91 -1.34
CA ASN A 338 -20.96 4.47 -0.89
C ASN A 338 -20.98 3.95 0.55
N ALA A 339 -19.89 3.36 1.03
CA ALA A 339 -19.78 2.95 2.43
C ALA A 339 -19.74 4.15 3.39
N SER A 340 -19.48 5.37 2.92
CA SER A 340 -19.64 6.58 3.73
C SER A 340 -21.11 7.00 3.89
N THR A 341 -21.98 6.67 2.94
CA THR A 341 -23.36 7.19 2.81
C THR A 341 -24.50 6.19 3.02
N ASN A 342 -24.28 4.87 2.87
CA ASN A 342 -25.34 3.85 2.98
C ASN A 342 -25.11 2.84 4.12
N ASP A 343 -26.18 2.53 4.86
CA ASP A 343 -26.21 1.64 6.04
C ASP A 343 -26.24 0.13 5.72
N GLN A 344 -26.15 -0.26 4.45
CA GLN A 344 -26.31 -1.67 4.05
C GLN A 344 -24.99 -2.38 3.85
N GLN A 345 -24.61 -3.26 4.79
CA GLN A 345 -23.88 -4.54 4.60
C GLN A 345 -22.87 -4.63 3.43
N VAL A 346 -22.07 -3.59 3.21
CA VAL A 346 -21.10 -3.55 2.12
C VAL A 346 -19.96 -4.57 2.29
N LEU A 347 -19.81 -5.10 3.51
CA LEU A 347 -18.76 -6.05 3.88
C LEU A 347 -19.34 -7.38 4.37
N SER A 348 -20.42 -7.86 3.76
CA SER A 348 -20.66 -9.30 3.86
C SER A 348 -19.44 -9.98 3.25
N PRO A 349 -18.74 -10.87 3.97
CA PRO A 349 -17.64 -11.64 3.40
C PRO A 349 -18.28 -12.64 2.43
N VAL A 350 -18.67 -12.18 1.25
CA VAL A 350 -18.95 -13.04 0.09
C VAL A 350 -17.59 -13.43 -0.50
N PHE A 351 -16.70 -13.95 0.33
CA PHE A 351 -15.48 -14.61 -0.10
C PHE A 351 -15.36 -15.90 0.72
N LYS A 352 -16.47 -16.64 0.80
CA LYS A 352 -16.37 -18.09 1.03
C LYS A 352 -15.69 -18.64 -0.21
N ASP A 353 -14.41 -18.98 -0.15
CA ASP A 353 -13.74 -19.99 -0.99
C ASP A 353 -14.42 -20.28 -2.34
N THR A 354 -14.69 -19.26 -3.15
CA THR A 354 -15.12 -19.44 -4.54
C THR A 354 -13.88 -19.40 -5.39
N THR A 355 -12.81 -20.07 -4.95
CA THR A 355 -11.94 -20.72 -5.91
C THR A 355 -12.82 -21.78 -6.54
N LEU A 356 -13.48 -21.43 -7.65
CA LEU A 356 -14.15 -22.44 -8.46
C LEU A 356 -13.05 -23.44 -8.79
N SER A 357 -13.21 -24.69 -8.33
CA SER A 357 -12.32 -25.78 -8.78
C SER A 357 -12.21 -25.70 -10.30
N LEU A 358 -11.08 -26.08 -10.89
CA LEU A 358 -10.92 -26.11 -12.35
C LEU A 358 -12.04 -26.90 -13.02
N LYS A 359 -12.59 -27.91 -12.34
CA LYS A 359 -13.80 -28.60 -12.79
C LYS A 359 -15.00 -27.65 -12.92
N ALA A 360 -15.27 -26.84 -11.91
CA ALA A 360 -16.34 -25.85 -11.95
C ALA A 360 -16.08 -24.74 -12.98
N LEU A 361 -14.82 -24.33 -13.20
CA LEU A 361 -14.46 -23.43 -14.30
C LEU A 361 -14.68 -24.09 -15.67
N SER A 362 -14.26 -25.34 -15.84
CA SER A 362 -14.44 -26.13 -17.05
C SER A 362 -15.92 -26.34 -17.37
N ASP A 363 -16.73 -26.64 -16.37
CA ASP A 363 -18.18 -26.86 -16.53
C ASP A 363 -18.91 -25.57 -16.99
N VAL A 364 -18.35 -24.40 -16.68
CA VAL A 364 -18.94 -23.09 -17.04
C VAL A 364 -18.37 -22.52 -18.35
N TYR A 365 -17.06 -22.62 -18.55
CA TYR A 365 -16.33 -21.91 -19.62
C TYR A 365 -15.71 -22.84 -20.67
N GLY A 366 -15.73 -24.16 -20.45
CA GLY A 366 -15.03 -25.12 -21.29
C GLY A 366 -13.52 -25.20 -20.99
N MET A 367 -12.79 -25.86 -21.89
CA MET A 367 -11.39 -26.26 -21.69
C MET A 367 -10.35 -25.29 -22.28
N GLU A 368 -10.78 -24.38 -23.16
CA GLU A 368 -9.89 -23.40 -23.78
C GLU A 368 -9.47 -22.31 -22.77
N ASN A 369 -8.17 -22.00 -22.77
CA ASN A 369 -7.54 -21.03 -21.88
C ASN A 369 -7.88 -21.23 -20.37
N ILE A 370 -8.19 -22.46 -19.97
CA ILE A 370 -8.62 -22.78 -18.60
C ILE A 370 -7.56 -22.42 -17.54
N GLY A 371 -6.28 -22.56 -17.88
CA GLY A 371 -5.16 -22.14 -17.04
C GLY A 371 -5.09 -20.61 -16.90
N GLY A 372 -5.34 -19.87 -17.98
CA GLY A 372 -5.46 -18.42 -17.96
C GLY A 372 -6.59 -17.94 -17.06
N ARG A 373 -7.77 -18.55 -17.17
CA ARG A 373 -8.94 -18.25 -16.32
C ARG A 373 -8.66 -18.53 -14.84
N TYR A 374 -8.07 -19.69 -14.54
CA TYR A 374 -7.66 -20.03 -13.18
C TYR A 374 -6.64 -19.02 -12.63
N TYR A 375 -5.66 -18.62 -13.46
CA TYR A 375 -4.68 -17.60 -13.09
C TYR A 375 -5.35 -16.29 -12.68
N VAL A 376 -6.24 -15.76 -13.53
CA VAL A 376 -6.94 -14.51 -13.26
C VAL A 376 -7.76 -14.62 -11.98
N GLN A 377 -8.54 -15.68 -11.81
CA GLN A 377 -9.34 -15.87 -10.59
C GLN A 377 -8.48 -15.92 -9.32
N ALA A 378 -7.35 -16.66 -9.35
CA ALA A 378 -6.44 -16.72 -8.22
C ALA A 378 -5.86 -15.34 -7.87
N LYS A 379 -5.56 -14.49 -8.87
CA LYS A 379 -5.14 -13.11 -8.63
C LYS A 379 -6.28 -12.24 -8.11
N MET A 380 -7.51 -12.37 -8.64
CA MET A 380 -8.66 -11.60 -8.17
C MET A 380 -8.97 -11.87 -6.71
N ASN A 381 -8.90 -13.12 -6.25
CA ASN A 381 -9.06 -13.48 -4.84
C ASN A 381 -8.05 -12.72 -3.94
N GLN A 382 -6.79 -12.64 -4.36
CA GLN A 382 -5.77 -11.86 -3.63
C GLN A 382 -6.13 -10.36 -3.59
N MET A 383 -6.64 -9.80 -4.69
CA MET A 383 -7.01 -8.38 -4.76
C MET A 383 -8.16 -8.03 -3.81
N HIS A 384 -9.11 -8.93 -3.64
CA HIS A 384 -10.19 -8.76 -2.66
C HIS A 384 -9.65 -8.63 -1.23
N ASP A 385 -8.67 -9.44 -0.85
CA ASP A 385 -8.00 -9.31 0.44
C ASP A 385 -7.31 -7.94 0.55
N TRP A 386 -6.55 -7.55 -0.46
CA TRP A 386 -5.82 -6.28 -0.48
C TRP A 386 -6.72 -5.05 -0.33
N ARG A 387 -7.95 -5.09 -0.85
CA ARG A 387 -8.94 -4.02 -0.67
C ARG A 387 -9.29 -3.76 0.79
N LEU A 388 -9.32 -4.80 1.62
CA LEU A 388 -9.60 -4.66 3.05
C LEU A 388 -8.51 -3.86 3.78
N SER A 389 -7.25 -4.02 3.38
CA SER A 389 -6.12 -3.29 3.97
C SER A 389 -6.23 -1.77 3.85
N GLN A 390 -6.96 -1.28 2.83
CA GLN A 390 -7.23 0.14 2.61
C GLN A 390 -8.22 0.69 3.62
N TYR A 391 -9.28 -0.08 3.93
CA TYR A 391 -10.26 0.27 4.95
C TYR A 391 -9.61 0.34 6.34
N ASP A 392 -8.66 -0.53 6.61
CA ASP A 392 -7.95 -0.57 7.90
C ASP A 392 -7.09 0.69 8.13
N LEU A 393 -6.45 1.25 7.09
CA LEU A 393 -5.68 2.50 7.25
C LEU A 393 -6.57 3.65 7.74
N VAL A 394 -7.75 3.79 7.14
CA VAL A 394 -8.73 4.83 7.50
C VAL A 394 -9.40 4.51 8.84
N GLY A 395 -9.70 3.24 9.11
CA GLY A 395 -10.19 2.77 10.40
C GLY A 395 -9.21 3.09 11.53
N TYR A 396 -7.91 2.87 11.32
CA TYR A 396 -6.90 3.20 12.33
C TYR A 396 -6.84 4.70 12.63
N LEU A 397 -6.85 5.56 11.61
CA LEU A 397 -6.94 7.01 11.80
C LEU A 397 -8.17 7.41 12.62
N SER A 398 -9.34 6.81 12.33
CA SER A 398 -10.57 7.06 13.09
C SER A 398 -10.43 6.69 14.57
N LEU A 399 -9.72 5.61 14.91
CA LEU A 399 -9.43 5.26 16.31
C LEU A 399 -8.52 6.29 16.99
N VAL A 400 -7.51 6.81 16.30
CA VAL A 400 -6.64 7.86 16.83
C VAL A 400 -7.41 9.17 17.03
N GLN A 401 -8.30 9.53 16.09
CA GLN A 401 -9.24 10.65 16.26
C GLN A 401 -10.16 10.47 17.47
N LEU A 402 -10.68 9.25 17.69
CA LEU A 402 -11.50 8.95 18.87
C LEU A 402 -10.70 9.10 20.17
N LYS A 403 -9.45 8.65 20.20
CA LYS A 403 -8.55 8.88 21.33
C LYS A 403 -8.38 10.37 21.62
N LEU A 404 -8.10 11.19 20.60
CA LEU A 404 -7.99 12.64 20.78
C LEU A 404 -9.28 13.22 21.40
N LYS A 405 -10.46 12.86 20.88
CA LYS A 405 -11.75 13.33 21.41
C LYS A 405 -11.99 12.95 22.87
N ILE A 406 -11.67 11.71 23.23
CA ILE A 406 -11.77 11.21 24.63
C ILE A 406 -10.86 12.04 25.55
N LYS A 407 -9.63 12.31 25.10
CA LYS A 407 -8.64 13.10 25.85
C LYS A 407 -9.07 14.56 26.02
N GLN A 408 -9.54 15.20 24.94
CA GLN A 408 -10.07 16.57 24.96
C GLN A 408 -11.30 16.71 25.87
N ALA A 409 -12.16 15.70 25.89
CA ALA A 409 -13.34 15.68 26.75
C ALA A 409 -13.05 15.26 28.21
N HIS A 410 -11.80 14.99 28.56
CA HIS A 410 -11.37 14.54 29.90
C HIS A 410 -12.19 13.36 30.44
N ILE A 411 -12.57 12.44 29.55
CA ILE A 411 -13.35 11.25 29.90
C ILE A 411 -12.48 10.34 30.75
N ASN A 412 -13.00 9.81 31.86
CA ASN A 412 -12.29 8.82 32.67
C ASN A 412 -12.50 7.41 32.13
N LYS A 413 -11.66 6.47 32.59
CA LYS A 413 -11.65 5.07 32.13
C LYS A 413 -13.03 4.40 32.17
N GLU A 414 -13.79 4.65 33.24
CA GLU A 414 -15.10 4.07 33.49
C GLU A 414 -16.19 4.64 32.55
N GLU A 415 -15.96 5.84 32.01
CA GLU A 415 -16.95 6.59 31.23
C GLU A 415 -16.79 6.38 29.72
N VAL A 416 -15.66 5.81 29.27
CA VAL A 416 -15.33 5.58 27.85
C VAL A 416 -16.45 4.88 27.10
N SER A 417 -17.00 3.79 27.67
CA SER A 417 -18.07 3.02 27.00
C SER A 417 -19.32 3.87 26.76
N ASN A 418 -19.70 4.70 27.74
CA ASN A 418 -20.86 5.58 27.62
C ASN A 418 -20.60 6.73 26.65
N PHE A 419 -19.40 7.31 26.67
CA PHE A 419 -18.99 8.34 25.73
C PHE A 419 -19.04 7.84 24.27
N LEU A 420 -18.52 6.65 23.99
CA LEU A 420 -18.59 6.05 22.66
C LEU A 420 -20.04 5.84 22.18
N LYS A 421 -20.95 5.42 23.09
CA LYS A 421 -22.38 5.29 22.76
C LYS A 421 -23.01 6.64 22.42
N GLN A 422 -22.67 7.72 23.14
CA GLN A 422 -23.17 9.07 22.87
C GLN A 422 -22.73 9.60 21.49
N LEU A 423 -21.54 9.20 21.03
CA LEU A 423 -21.03 9.56 19.70
C LEU A 423 -21.77 8.83 18.55
N ASN A 424 -22.52 7.76 18.83
CA ASN A 424 -23.27 6.97 17.85
C ASN A 424 -22.39 6.60 16.62
N SER A 425 -22.86 6.90 15.41
CA SER A 425 -22.15 6.61 14.15
C SER A 425 -20.76 7.27 14.05
N LYS A 426 -20.48 8.32 14.83
CA LYS A 426 -19.15 8.97 14.87
C LYS A 426 -18.11 8.14 15.62
N ALA A 427 -18.51 7.13 16.39
CA ALA A 427 -17.62 6.16 17.03
C ALA A 427 -17.51 4.85 16.24
N SER A 428 -18.16 4.73 15.09
CA SER A 428 -18.10 3.54 14.24
C SER A 428 -16.97 3.59 13.23
N HIS A 429 -16.55 2.42 12.78
CA HIS A 429 -15.62 2.29 11.67
C HIS A 429 -16.21 2.99 10.43
N PRO A 430 -15.46 3.87 9.74
CA PRO A 430 -16.00 4.69 8.65
C PRO A 430 -16.73 3.90 7.56
N TYR A 431 -16.20 2.72 7.23
CA TYR A 431 -16.74 1.84 6.18
C TYR A 431 -17.63 0.68 6.70
N SER A 432 -17.17 -0.13 7.65
CA SER A 432 -17.95 -1.27 8.13
C SER A 432 -19.13 -0.90 9.01
N LYS A 433 -19.19 0.36 9.49
CA LYS A 433 -20.14 0.89 10.46
C LYS A 433 -20.16 0.16 11.81
N GLN A 434 -19.25 -0.79 12.00
CA GLN A 434 -19.12 -1.49 13.26
C GLN A 434 -18.66 -0.51 14.34
N PRO A 435 -19.34 -0.45 15.50
CA PRO A 435 -18.97 0.46 16.57
C PRO A 435 -17.57 0.14 17.10
N ALA A 436 -16.85 1.17 17.55
CA ALA A 436 -15.62 0.97 18.31
C ALA A 436 -15.92 0.20 19.60
N VAL A 437 -15.05 -0.75 19.92
CA VAL A 437 -15.09 -1.57 21.12
C VAL A 437 -14.04 -1.05 22.09
N TRP A 438 -14.47 -0.84 23.34
CA TRP A 438 -13.61 -0.52 24.47
C TRP A 438 -13.33 -1.79 25.27
N ASP A 439 -12.05 -2.18 25.38
CA ASP A 439 -11.58 -3.19 26.32
C ASP A 439 -10.97 -2.51 27.53
N GLU A 440 -11.71 -2.52 28.63
CA GLU A 440 -11.33 -1.88 29.88
C GLU A 440 -10.08 -2.54 30.53
N LYS A 441 -9.90 -3.86 30.35
CA LYS A 441 -8.80 -4.61 30.97
C LYS A 441 -7.46 -4.23 30.34
N THR A 442 -7.44 -4.11 29.01
CA THR A 442 -6.23 -3.76 28.27
C THR A 442 -6.10 -2.26 28.00
N GLN A 443 -7.14 -1.49 28.33
CA GLN A 443 -7.31 -0.08 28.02
C GLN A 443 -7.14 0.21 26.53
N THR A 444 -7.85 -0.54 25.68
CA THR A 444 -7.74 -0.39 24.22
C THR A 444 -9.07 -0.07 23.54
N LEU A 445 -9.02 0.83 22.57
CA LEU A 445 -10.03 1.03 21.55
C LEU A 445 -9.71 0.18 20.34
N SER A 446 -10.71 -0.48 19.76
CA SER A 446 -10.54 -1.23 18.52
C SER A 446 -11.82 -1.32 17.70
N TYR A 447 -11.67 -1.67 16.43
CA TYR A 447 -12.78 -2.19 15.63
C TYR A 447 -12.65 -3.71 15.55
N LYS A 448 -13.79 -4.40 15.35
CA LYS A 448 -13.74 -5.78 14.89
C LYS A 448 -13.08 -5.77 13.51
N TRP A 449 -11.97 -6.49 13.41
CA TRP A 449 -11.04 -6.39 12.29
C TRP A 449 -11.67 -7.01 11.03
N LEU A 450 -11.51 -6.33 9.89
CA LEU A 450 -12.10 -6.75 8.61
C LEU A 450 -11.25 -7.82 7.91
N ASP A 451 -9.93 -7.74 8.07
CA ASP A 451 -8.94 -8.56 7.38
C ASP A 451 -8.31 -9.66 8.27
N GLN A 452 -8.96 -10.82 8.40
CA GLN A 452 -8.36 -11.92 9.17
C GLN A 452 -7.10 -12.54 8.51
N TYR A 453 -6.65 -12.04 7.36
CA TYR A 453 -5.80 -12.79 6.43
C TYR A 453 -4.36 -12.26 6.30
N PHE A 454 -4.09 -10.98 6.56
CA PHE A 454 -2.71 -10.46 6.52
C PHE A 454 -1.96 -10.58 7.86
N SER A 455 -1.46 -11.80 8.10
CA SER A 455 -0.43 -12.21 9.07
C SER A 455 -0.82 -12.31 10.56
N LYS A 456 -0.37 -13.42 11.18
CA LYS A 456 -0.48 -13.69 12.63
C LYS A 456 0.18 -12.64 13.52
N ASP A 457 1.01 -11.76 12.95
CA ASP A 457 1.82 -10.76 13.66
C ASP A 457 1.23 -9.35 13.63
N ASN A 458 0.05 -9.15 13.03
CA ASN A 458 -0.71 -7.89 13.07
C ASN A 458 -2.01 -8.05 13.87
N PRO A 459 -1.97 -8.18 15.20
CA PRO A 459 -3.16 -8.44 15.98
C PRO A 459 -3.91 -7.13 16.21
N THR A 460 -5.03 -6.95 15.52
CA THR A 460 -6.10 -5.97 15.82
C THR A 460 -5.71 -4.48 15.79
N MET A 461 -6.62 -3.65 15.27
CA MET A 461 -6.41 -2.22 15.06
C MET A 461 -6.72 -1.65 16.42
N ARG A 462 -5.68 -1.59 17.26
CA ARG A 462 -5.81 -1.19 18.65
C ARG A 462 -5.12 0.15 18.86
N VAL A 463 -5.83 1.02 19.56
CA VAL A 463 -5.31 2.27 20.07
C VAL A 463 -5.41 2.22 21.59
N TYR A 464 -4.29 2.34 22.28
CA TYR A 464 -4.26 2.37 23.74
C TYR A 464 -4.75 3.73 24.25
N LEU A 465 -5.52 3.73 25.34
CA LEU A 465 -5.91 4.92 26.09
C LEU A 465 -5.23 4.86 27.46
N ARG A 466 -4.11 5.56 27.66
CA ARG A 466 -3.46 5.63 28.98
C ARG A 466 -4.05 6.79 29.76
N PHE A 467 -4.89 6.54 30.76
CA PHE A 467 -5.50 7.58 31.59
C PHE A 467 -4.51 8.24 32.53
#